data_AF-A0A0B5HX08-F1
#
_entry.id   AF-A0A0B5HX08-F1
#
_cell.length_a   1.000
_cell.length_b   1.000
_cell.length_c   1.000
_cell.angle_alpha   90.00
_cell.angle_beta   90.00
_cell.angle_gamma   90.00
#
_symmetry.space_group_name_H-M   'P 1'
#
loop_
_entity.id
_entity.type
_entity.pdbx_description
1 polymer ?
#
loop_
_entity_poly.entity_id
_entity_poly.type
_entity_poly.pdbx_seq_one_letter_code
_entity_poly.pdbx_strand_id
1 'polypeptide(L)'
;MTIFIEAVLNLATLNIGWFIDLIFGNLFWVFAFAALAAFFYSGKNWLLASIMLVLWIWLSVDTPAIWGLTVLVAGFLAFNYVSRVAVLTFASTIPALKGRLVLVNLTLFIVTLAIYHIILT
;
A
#
# COMPACT_ATOMS: atom_id res chain seq x y z
N MET A 1 -17.73 -12.38 10.45
CA MET A 1 -17.18 -13.14 9.30
C MET A 1 -16.60 -12.10 8.35
N THR A 2 -15.37 -12.28 7.88
CA THR A 2 -14.72 -11.31 6.99
C THR A 2 -15.43 -11.28 5.64
N ILE A 3 -15.49 -10.10 4.99
CA ILE A 3 -16.20 -9.91 3.71
C ILE A 3 -15.63 -10.84 2.64
N PHE A 4 -14.32 -11.07 2.68
CA PHE A 4 -13.63 -12.03 1.82
C PHE A 4 -14.11 -13.47 2.02
N ILE A 5 -14.25 -13.93 3.28
CA ILE A 5 -14.73 -15.30 3.56
C ILE A 5 -16.20 -15.45 3.13
N GLU A 6 -17.01 -14.42 3.32
CA GLU A 6 -18.40 -14.40 2.86
C GLU A 6 -18.51 -14.47 1.33
N ALA A 7 -17.64 -13.76 0.62
CA ALA A 7 -17.56 -13.85 -0.84
C ALA A 7 -17.16 -15.26 -1.32
N VAL A 8 -16.17 -15.89 -0.68
CA VAL A 8 -15.74 -17.26 -1.03
C VAL A 8 -16.84 -18.28 -0.75
N LEU A 9 -17.56 -18.15 0.35
CA LEU A 9 -18.68 -19.03 0.69
C LEU A 9 -19.84 -18.90 -0.29
N ASN A 10 -20.23 -17.65 -0.62
CA ASN A 10 -21.29 -17.41 -1.61
C ASN A 10 -20.87 -17.85 -3.03
N LEU A 11 -19.58 -17.80 -3.36
CA LEU A 11 -19.06 -18.37 -4.60
C LEU A 11 -19.16 -19.90 -4.61
N ALA A 12 -18.77 -20.56 -3.50
CA ALA A 12 -18.82 -22.01 -3.37
C ALA A 12 -20.26 -22.57 -3.39
N THR A 13 -21.24 -21.79 -2.90
CA THR A 13 -22.67 -22.13 -2.96
C THR A 13 -23.35 -21.64 -4.24
N LEU A 14 -22.61 -21.04 -5.19
CA LEU A 14 -23.14 -20.44 -6.42
C LEU A 14 -24.31 -19.48 -6.18
N ASN A 15 -24.28 -18.75 -5.05
CA ASN A 15 -25.29 -17.76 -4.72
C ASN A 15 -25.08 -16.47 -5.52
N ILE A 16 -25.52 -16.48 -6.78
CA ILE A 16 -25.38 -15.35 -7.71
C ILE A 16 -26.15 -14.12 -7.19
N GLY A 17 -27.25 -14.32 -6.45
CA GLY A 17 -28.05 -13.23 -5.87
C GLY A 17 -27.24 -12.31 -4.96
N TRP A 18 -26.38 -12.89 -4.11
CA TRP A 18 -25.50 -12.12 -3.23
C TRP A 18 -24.52 -11.23 -4.02
N PHE A 19 -23.95 -11.73 -5.12
CA PHE A 19 -23.03 -10.94 -5.96
C PHE A 19 -23.76 -9.81 -6.69
N ILE A 20 -24.99 -10.05 -7.13
CA ILE A 20 -25.85 -9.01 -7.72
C ILE A 20 -26.11 -7.93 -6.68
N ASP A 21 -26.61 -8.29 -5.51
CA ASP A 21 -26.91 -7.33 -4.43
C ASP A 21 -25.65 -6.54 -4.01
N LEU A 22 -24.49 -7.19 -3.99
CA LEU A 22 -23.22 -6.53 -3.68
C LEU A 22 -22.80 -5.52 -4.75
N ILE A 23 -22.93 -5.85 -6.04
CA ILE A 23 -22.61 -4.94 -7.14
C ILE A 23 -23.58 -3.76 -7.16
N PHE A 24 -24.88 -4.03 -7.06
CA PHE A 24 -25.90 -2.99 -7.11
C PHE A 24 -25.91 -2.11 -5.84
N GLY A 25 -25.61 -2.68 -4.67
CA GLY A 25 -25.43 -1.95 -3.42
C GLY A 25 -24.17 -1.09 -3.37
N ASN A 26 -23.18 -1.34 -4.24
CA ASN A 26 -21.89 -0.66 -4.26
C ASN A 26 -21.52 -0.10 -5.64
N LEU A 27 -22.53 0.25 -6.45
CA LEU A 27 -22.39 0.72 -7.83
C LEU A 27 -21.36 1.86 -7.98
N PHE A 28 -21.36 2.82 -7.04
CA PHE A 28 -20.37 3.90 -7.00
C PHE A 28 -18.94 3.37 -6.95
N TRP A 29 -18.65 2.40 -6.07
CA TRP A 29 -17.33 1.82 -5.89
C TRP A 29 -16.90 0.96 -7.07
N VAL A 30 -17.83 0.23 -7.67
CA VAL A 30 -17.57 -0.56 -8.89
C VAL A 30 -17.06 0.35 -10.01
N PHE A 31 -17.72 1.49 -10.23
CA PHE A 31 -17.28 2.47 -11.22
C PHE A 31 -15.99 3.20 -10.83
N ALA A 32 -15.83 3.58 -9.56
CA ALA A 32 -14.62 4.22 -9.07
C ALA A 32 -13.39 3.33 -9.26
N PHE A 33 -13.48 2.04 -8.93
CA PHE A 33 -12.40 1.08 -9.10
C PHE A 33 -12.13 0.73 -10.56
N ALA A 34 -13.17 0.63 -11.38
CA ALA A 34 -13.01 0.45 -12.83
C ALA A 34 -12.28 1.64 -13.47
N ALA A 35 -12.64 2.87 -13.09
CA ALA A 35 -11.98 4.09 -13.58
C ALA A 35 -10.53 4.17 -13.11
N LEU A 36 -10.27 3.83 -11.84
CA LEU A 36 -8.92 3.81 -11.27
C LEU A 36 -8.04 2.74 -11.95
N ALA A 37 -8.57 1.54 -12.16
CA ALA A 37 -7.88 0.49 -12.91
C ALA A 37 -7.60 0.89 -14.36
N ALA A 38 -8.57 1.53 -15.04
CA ALA A 38 -8.38 2.03 -16.40
C ALA A 38 -7.29 3.12 -16.48
N PHE A 39 -7.20 4.00 -15.48
CA PHE A 39 -6.16 5.03 -15.38
C PHE A 39 -4.77 4.44 -15.22
N PHE A 40 -4.59 3.50 -14.28
CA PHE A 40 -3.27 2.92 -13.99
C PHE A 40 -2.79 1.90 -15.03
N TYR A 41 -3.71 1.19 -15.69
CA TYR A 41 -3.37 0.17 -16.70
C TYR A 41 -3.54 0.65 -18.15
N SER A 42 -3.67 1.96 -18.35
CA SER A 42 -3.81 2.59 -19.68
C SER A 42 -4.91 1.93 -20.54
N GLY A 43 -6.01 1.52 -19.89
CA GLY A 43 -7.13 0.82 -20.53
C GLY A 43 -6.89 -0.63 -20.94
N LYS A 44 -5.68 -1.19 -20.85
CA LYS A 44 -5.43 -2.61 -21.18
C LYS A 44 -5.81 -3.50 -20.00
N ASN A 45 -6.66 -4.50 -20.25
CA ASN A 45 -7.11 -5.46 -19.23
C ASN A 45 -7.74 -4.80 -17.98
N TRP A 46 -8.36 -3.62 -18.14
CA TRP A 46 -8.92 -2.84 -17.02
C TRP A 46 -9.96 -3.62 -16.19
N LEU A 47 -10.70 -4.53 -16.81
CA LEU A 47 -11.69 -5.38 -16.13
C LEU A 47 -11.02 -6.42 -15.22
N LEU A 48 -9.95 -7.06 -15.68
CA LEU A 48 -9.18 -7.99 -14.84
C LEU A 48 -8.49 -7.22 -13.71
N ALA A 49 -7.91 -6.06 -14.03
CA ALA A 49 -7.25 -5.19 -13.06
C ALA A 49 -8.24 -4.67 -11.99
N SER A 50 -9.48 -4.33 -12.36
CA SER A 50 -10.50 -3.89 -11.40
C SER A 50 -10.95 -5.03 -10.48
N ILE A 51 -11.14 -6.24 -11.01
CA ILE A 51 -11.46 -7.43 -10.19
C ILE A 51 -10.32 -7.73 -9.23
N MET A 52 -9.07 -7.71 -9.69
CA MET A 52 -7.89 -7.92 -8.84
C MET A 52 -7.77 -6.84 -7.77
N LEU A 53 -8.07 -5.58 -8.10
CA LEU A 53 -8.05 -4.48 -7.16
C LEU A 53 -9.13 -4.61 -6.07
N VAL A 54 -10.35 -5.01 -6.44
CA VAL A 54 -11.44 -5.28 -5.48
C VAL A 54 -11.06 -6.43 -4.53
N LEU A 55 -10.55 -7.54 -5.06
CA LEU A 55 -10.08 -8.67 -4.25
C LEU A 55 -8.92 -8.27 -3.33
N TRP A 56 -8.00 -7.46 -3.83
CA TRP A 56 -6.89 -6.94 -3.03
C TRP A 56 -7.40 -6.04 -1.90
N ILE A 57 -8.34 -5.13 -2.16
CA ILE A 57 -8.93 -4.26 -1.13
C ILE A 57 -9.65 -5.10 -0.06
N TRP A 58 -10.46 -6.09 -0.45
CA TRP A 58 -11.13 -6.95 0.53
C TRP A 58 -10.16 -7.73 1.40
N LEU A 59 -9.13 -8.32 0.78
CA LEU A 59 -8.06 -8.99 1.52
C LEU A 59 -7.33 -8.02 2.47
N SER A 60 -7.14 -6.78 2.02
CA SER A 60 -6.46 -5.72 2.78
C SER A 60 -7.26 -5.26 4.00
N VAL A 61 -8.56 -5.08 3.84
CA VAL A 61 -9.48 -4.66 4.91
C VAL A 61 -9.64 -5.77 5.97
N ASP A 62 -9.63 -7.04 5.54
CA ASP A 62 -9.85 -8.19 6.41
C ASP A 62 -8.58 -8.71 7.10
N THR A 63 -7.40 -8.14 6.84
CA THR A 63 -6.12 -8.52 7.49
C THR A 63 -5.53 -7.46 8.45
N PRO A 64 -6.30 -6.77 9.30
CA PRO A 64 -5.79 -5.65 10.11
C PRO A 64 -4.65 -6.05 11.06
N ALA A 65 -4.61 -7.31 11.51
CA ALA A 65 -3.55 -7.82 12.39
C ALA A 65 -2.16 -7.88 11.72
N ILE A 66 -2.10 -8.06 10.39
CA ILE A 66 -0.83 -8.14 9.64
C ILE A 66 -0.47 -6.76 9.07
N TRP A 67 -1.47 -5.93 8.78
CA TRP A 67 -1.29 -4.58 8.25
C TRP A 67 -0.62 -3.65 9.24
N GLY A 68 -0.91 -3.73 10.54
CA GLY A 68 -0.23 -2.87 11.53
C GLY A 68 1.29 -3.00 11.45
N LEU A 69 1.81 -4.23 11.40
CA LEU A 69 3.25 -4.48 11.36
C LEU A 69 3.82 -4.27 9.95
N THR A 70 3.08 -4.65 8.91
CA THR A 70 3.52 -4.48 7.51
C THR A 70 3.57 -3.01 7.10
N VAL A 71 2.56 -2.21 7.46
CA VAL A 71 2.51 -0.76 7.19
C VAL A 71 3.55 -0.03 8.02
N LEU A 72 3.79 -0.44 9.27
CA LEU A 72 4.83 0.13 10.11
C LEU A 72 6.23 -0.17 9.56
N VAL A 73 6.50 -1.40 9.15
CA VAL A 73 7.81 -1.79 8.57
C VAL A 73 7.99 -1.20 7.18
N ALA A 74 7.00 -1.33 6.29
CA ALA A 74 7.07 -0.80 4.92
C ALA A 74 7.09 0.74 4.91
N GLY A 75 6.30 1.38 5.79
CA GLY A 75 6.29 2.83 5.97
C GLY A 75 7.63 3.35 6.50
N PHE A 76 8.22 2.69 7.51
CA PHE A 76 9.55 3.02 8.01
C PHE A 76 10.61 2.87 6.91
N LEU A 77 10.62 1.74 6.19
CA LEU A 77 11.58 1.47 5.12
C LEU A 77 11.45 2.47 3.98
N ALA A 78 10.23 2.79 3.55
CA ALA A 78 9.98 3.79 2.51
C ALA A 78 10.45 5.18 2.95
N PHE A 79 10.10 5.60 4.17
CA PHE A 79 10.51 6.89 4.71
C PHE A 79 12.04 6.99 4.88
N ASN A 80 12.69 5.92 5.36
CA ASN A 80 14.14 5.85 5.46
C ASN A 80 14.81 5.89 4.09
N TYR A 81 14.28 5.17 3.10
CA TYR A 81 14.82 5.14 1.75
C TYR A 81 14.75 6.52 1.09
N VAL A 82 13.59 7.17 1.11
CA VAL A 82 13.42 8.52 0.55
C VAL A 82 14.35 9.53 1.25
N SER A 83 14.40 9.48 2.59
CA SER A 83 15.30 10.34 3.37
C SER A 83 16.77 10.10 3.02
N ARG A 84 17.18 8.84 2.82
CA ARG A 84 18.54 8.48 2.40
C ARG A 84 18.88 9.03 1.04
N VAL A 85 17.99 8.85 0.07
CA VAL A 85 18.20 9.37 -1.28
C VAL A 85 18.34 10.90 -1.25
N ALA A 86 17.47 11.60 -0.53
CA ALA A 86 17.53 13.06 -0.41
C ALA A 86 18.84 13.54 0.26
N VAL A 87 19.21 12.95 1.39
CA VAL A 87 20.39 13.41 2.15
C VAL A 87 21.70 12.97 1.51
N LEU A 88 21.78 11.80 0.88
CA LEU A 88 22.97 11.40 0.13
C LEU A 88 23.15 12.26 -1.12
N THR A 89 22.06 12.60 -1.82
CA THR A 89 22.09 13.53 -2.95
C THR A 89 22.60 14.89 -2.49
N PHE A 90 22.08 15.41 -1.38
CA PHE A 90 22.56 16.67 -0.79
C PHE A 90 24.04 16.59 -0.36
N ALA A 91 24.43 15.55 0.38
CA ALA A 91 25.80 15.36 0.86
C ALA A 91 26.81 15.19 -0.28
N SER A 92 26.38 14.67 -1.44
CA SER A 92 27.24 14.52 -2.62
C SER A 92 27.66 15.87 -3.24
N THR A 93 26.88 16.93 -3.01
CA THR A 93 27.19 18.29 -3.50
C THR A 93 28.23 19.01 -2.63
N ILE A 94 28.45 18.55 -1.40
CA ILE A 94 29.39 19.14 -0.44
C ILE A 94 30.68 18.31 -0.39
N PRO A 95 31.83 18.84 -0.85
CA PRO A 95 33.09 18.09 -0.92
C PRO A 95 33.57 17.54 0.42
N ALA A 96 33.31 18.27 1.52
CA ALA A 96 33.71 17.89 2.88
C ALA A 96 32.99 16.64 3.41
N LEU A 97 31.83 16.30 2.86
CA LEU A 97 30.99 15.18 3.33
C LEU A 97 31.22 13.88 2.55
N LYS A 98 31.87 13.94 1.37
CA LYS A 98 32.14 12.76 0.52
C LYS A 98 32.91 11.65 1.24
N GLY A 99 33.89 12.00 2.08
CA GLY A 99 34.68 11.02 2.84
C GLY A 99 33.97 10.42 4.05
N ARG A 100 32.80 10.96 4.45
CA ARG A 100 32.07 10.57 5.66
C ARG A 100 30.64 10.09 5.37
N LEU A 101 30.34 9.74 4.13
CA LEU A 101 28.99 9.31 3.71
C LEU A 101 28.46 8.12 4.53
N VAL A 102 29.35 7.21 4.97
CA VAL A 102 28.98 6.09 5.84
C VAL A 102 28.46 6.56 7.19
N LEU A 103 29.13 7.53 7.83
CA LEU A 103 28.70 8.12 9.10
C LEU A 103 27.39 8.89 8.92
N VAL A 104 27.27 9.68 7.85
CA VAL A 104 26.03 10.42 7.52
C VAL A 104 24.86 9.44 7.39
N ASN A 105 25.07 8.30 6.73
CA ASN A 105 24.03 7.31 6.51
C ASN A 105 23.59 6.58 7.80
N LEU A 106 24.52 6.41 8.74
CA LEU A 106 24.28 5.80 10.06
C LEU A 106 23.51 6.77 10.96
N THR A 107 23.94 8.03 11.02
CA THR A 107 23.24 9.09 11.75
C THR A 107 21.83 9.29 11.20
N LEU A 108 21.69 9.29 9.88
CA LEU A 108 20.39 9.41 9.24
C LEU A 108 19.46 8.27 9.66
N PHE A 109 19.92 7.02 9.66
CA PHE A 109 19.10 5.89 10.08
C PHE A 109 18.59 6.06 11.51
N ILE A 110 19.44 6.46 12.45
CA ILE A 110 19.07 6.69 13.85
C ILE A 110 18.05 7.84 13.96
N VAL A 111 18.28 8.94 13.24
CA VAL A 111 17.37 10.09 13.21
C VAL A 111 16.02 9.71 12.61
N THR A 112 16.00 8.98 11.50
CA THR A 112 14.76 8.51 10.89
C THR A 112 13.99 7.59 11.84
N LEU A 113 14.68 6.71 12.55
CA LEU A 113 14.06 5.82 13.53
C LEU A 113 13.43 6.60 14.68
N ALA A 114 14.11 7.61 15.22
CA ALA A 114 13.56 8.48 16.26
C ALA A 114 12.34 9.26 15.78
N ILE A 115 12.41 9.88 14.59
CA ILE A 115 11.29 10.64 14.01
C ILE A 115 10.08 9.72 13.75
N TYR A 116 10.33 8.54 13.17
CA TYR A 116 9.26 7.61 12.83
C TYR A 116 8.58 7.05 14.09
N HIS A 117 9.34 6.82 15.17
CA HIS A 117 8.78 6.43 16.46
C HIS A 117 7.87 7.51 17.04
N ILE A 118 8.30 8.78 17.04
CA ILE A 118 7.51 9.92 17.54
C ILE A 118 6.21 10.12 16.75
N ILE A 119 6.21 9.88 15.44
CA ILE A 119 5.01 10.03 14.59
C ILE A 119 3.97 8.93 14.87
N LEU A 120 4.41 7.75 15.31
CA LEU A 120 3.56 6.57 15.52
C LEU A 120 3.01 6.44 16.96
N THR A 121 3.68 7.05 17.94
CA THR A 121 3.19 7.18 19.33
C THR A 121 2.25 8.35 19.48
#